data_AF-A0A9E4AGU6-F1
#
_entry.id   AF-A0A9E4AGU6-F1
#
_cell.length_a   1.000
_cell.length_b   1.000
_cell.length_c   1.000
_cell.angle_alpha   90.00
_cell.angle_beta   90.00
_cell.angle_gamma   90.00
#
_symmetry.space_group_name_H-M   'P 1'
#
loop_
_entity.id
_entity.type
_entity.pdbx_description
1 polymer ?
#
loop_
_entity_poly.entity_id
_entity_poly.type
_entity_poly.pdbx_seq_one_letter_code
_entity_poly.pdbx_strand_id
1 'polypeptide(L)'
;PTPDALYKLDTSNRVILIATFSKILGCGLRQGYFVAKSPYREMIHANRWDGGCSALASAIVAEFFKEHLDAHLAKTNAAVGAKCRAVVGTLREDVSDICTWTEPRGGLFLWIDLPETTDMDKVAEIAAQHNVGYSTGNAFHYRGDPVKSIRLAYAYTHLDYIGEGIGYLCDAIRAAQVESDDIAAD
;
A
#
# COMPACT_ATOMS: atom_id res chain seq x y z
N PRO A 1 -19.86 3.33 2.63
CA PRO A 1 -19.66 2.24 3.62
C PRO A 1 -18.50 1.30 3.25
N THR A 2 -17.68 0.94 4.23
CA THR A 2 -16.64 -0.09 4.10
C THR A 2 -17.32 -1.44 3.83
N PRO A 3 -16.86 -2.24 2.85
CA PRO A 3 -17.44 -3.55 2.59
C PRO A 3 -17.26 -4.48 3.79
N ASP A 4 -18.19 -5.43 3.95
CA ASP A 4 -18.07 -6.47 4.96
C ASP A 4 -16.83 -7.33 4.71
N ALA A 5 -16.08 -7.63 5.77
CA ALA A 5 -14.94 -8.53 5.69
C ALA A 5 -15.41 -9.95 5.30
N LEU A 6 -14.59 -10.66 4.52
CA LEU A 6 -14.90 -12.03 4.08
C LEU A 6 -15.23 -12.97 5.27
N TYR A 7 -14.59 -12.75 6.43
CA TYR A 7 -14.89 -13.50 7.66
C TYR A 7 -16.35 -13.35 8.13
N LYS A 8 -16.94 -12.15 7.98
CA LYS A 8 -18.35 -11.90 8.34
C LYS A 8 -19.30 -12.61 7.38
N LEU A 9 -18.90 -12.80 6.12
CA LEU A 9 -19.68 -13.48 5.08
C LEU A 9 -19.52 -15.01 5.13
N ASP A 10 -18.58 -15.52 5.92
CA ASP A 10 -18.23 -16.95 5.93
C ASP A 10 -19.27 -17.81 6.66
N THR A 11 -19.93 -18.68 5.90
CA THR A 11 -20.81 -19.74 6.39
C THR A 11 -20.12 -21.11 6.46
N SER A 12 -18.90 -21.22 5.93
CA SER A 12 -18.18 -22.49 5.75
C SER A 12 -17.15 -22.80 6.84
N ASN A 13 -16.90 -21.86 7.75
CA ASN A 13 -15.87 -21.91 8.80
C ASN A 13 -14.45 -22.10 8.26
N ARG A 14 -14.18 -21.64 7.04
CA ARG A 14 -12.86 -21.77 6.37
C ARG A 14 -12.06 -20.47 6.34
N VAL A 15 -12.67 -19.36 6.76
CA VAL A 15 -12.01 -18.06 6.71
C VAL A 15 -11.38 -17.76 8.07
N ILE A 16 -10.08 -17.44 8.05
CA ILE A 16 -9.34 -16.90 9.20
C ILE A 16 -9.12 -15.41 8.94
N LEU A 17 -9.66 -14.55 9.80
CA LEU A 17 -9.38 -13.13 9.75
C LEU A 17 -8.02 -12.87 10.39
N ILE A 18 -7.11 -12.19 9.69
CA ILE A 18 -5.86 -11.70 10.25
C ILE A 18 -5.89 -10.17 10.20
N ALA A 19 -5.67 -9.54 11.35
CA ALA A 19 -5.75 -8.10 11.51
C ALA A 19 -4.52 -7.54 12.25
N THR A 20 -4.20 -6.28 11.99
CA THR A 20 -3.03 -5.61 12.58
C THR A 20 -3.37 -4.20 13.02
N PHE A 21 -2.76 -3.76 14.13
CA PHE A 21 -2.83 -2.37 14.58
C PHE A 21 -1.74 -1.51 13.94
N SER A 22 -0.86 -2.09 13.13
CA SER A 22 0.33 -1.41 12.58
C SER A 22 0.00 -0.18 11.72
N LYS A 23 -1.16 -0.19 11.06
CA LYS A 23 -1.63 0.90 10.18
C LYS A 23 -2.76 1.73 10.81
N ILE A 24 -3.09 1.44 12.06
CA ILE A 24 -4.04 2.21 12.86
C ILE A 24 -3.26 3.04 13.87
N LEU A 25 -2.48 2.40 14.74
CA LEU A 25 -1.75 3.06 15.82
C LEU A 25 -0.23 3.19 15.57
N GLY A 26 0.36 2.25 14.85
CA GLY A 26 1.79 2.29 14.49
C GLY A 26 2.46 0.92 14.55
N CYS A 27 3.44 0.70 13.65
CA CYS A 27 4.11 -0.59 13.49
C CYS A 27 4.97 -0.99 14.71
N GLY A 28 5.49 -0.02 15.46
CA GLY A 28 6.35 -0.26 16.63
C GLY A 28 5.64 -0.98 17.79
N LEU A 29 4.30 -0.95 17.84
CA LEU A 29 3.54 -1.69 18.85
C LEU A 29 3.66 -3.20 18.71
N ARG A 30 3.90 -3.69 17.48
CA ARG A 30 3.94 -5.13 17.13
C ARG A 30 2.69 -5.90 17.57
N GLN A 31 1.53 -5.23 17.60
CA GLN A 31 0.25 -5.82 17.98
C GLN A 31 -0.60 -6.16 16.75
N GLY A 32 -1.24 -7.33 16.81
CA GLY A 32 -2.21 -7.82 15.85
C GLY A 32 -3.03 -8.94 16.47
N TYR A 33 -4.06 -9.38 15.77
CA TYR A 33 -4.93 -10.45 16.23
C TYR A 33 -5.42 -11.27 15.04
N PHE A 34 -5.90 -12.47 15.33
CA PHE A 34 -6.63 -13.27 14.35
C PHE A 34 -7.97 -13.69 14.95
N VAL A 35 -8.95 -13.94 14.07
CA VAL A 35 -10.23 -14.53 14.44
C VAL A 35 -10.40 -15.79 13.61
N ALA A 36 -10.52 -16.92 14.29
CA ALA A 36 -10.69 -18.24 13.68
C ALA A 36 -11.71 -19.03 14.49
N LYS A 37 -12.48 -19.89 13.81
CA LYS A 37 -13.36 -20.87 14.45
C LYS A 37 -12.60 -22.18 14.67
N SER A 38 -13.14 -23.05 15.52
CA SER A 38 -12.61 -24.41 15.68
C SER A 38 -12.73 -25.21 14.37
N PRO A 39 -11.75 -26.07 14.02
CA PRO A 39 -10.54 -26.43 14.78
C PRO A 39 -9.33 -25.52 14.56
N TYR A 40 -9.42 -24.54 13.65
CA TYR A 40 -8.27 -23.73 13.24
C TYR A 40 -7.69 -22.89 14.36
N ARG A 41 -8.54 -22.33 15.23
CA ARG A 41 -8.09 -21.56 16.41
C ARG A 41 -7.19 -22.42 17.31
N GLU A 42 -7.63 -23.63 17.66
CA GLU A 42 -6.88 -24.54 18.52
C GLU A 42 -5.56 -24.96 17.86
N MET A 43 -5.59 -25.28 16.56
CA MET A 43 -4.37 -25.61 15.82
C MET A 43 -3.35 -24.47 15.80
N ILE A 44 -3.79 -23.22 15.58
CA ILE A 44 -2.90 -22.06 15.58
C ILE A 44 -2.30 -21.85 16.98
N HIS A 45 -3.10 -21.94 18.04
CA HIS A 45 -2.60 -21.79 19.41
C HIS A 45 -1.60 -22.89 19.79
N ALA A 46 -1.88 -24.15 19.41
CA ALA A 46 -0.99 -25.26 19.69
C ALA A 46 0.38 -25.16 18.98
N ASN A 47 0.45 -24.46 17.85
CA ASN A 47 1.68 -24.25 17.08
C ASN A 47 2.34 -22.89 17.34
N ARG A 48 1.87 -22.11 18.32
CA ARG A 48 2.44 -20.80 18.65
C ARG A 48 3.62 -20.94 19.61
N TRP A 49 4.80 -20.45 19.20
CA TRP A 49 6.06 -20.56 19.95
C TRP A 49 6.80 -19.23 20.14
N ASP A 50 6.15 -18.10 19.85
CA ASP A 50 6.74 -16.75 19.86
C ASP A 50 6.78 -16.06 21.24
N GLY A 51 6.40 -16.76 22.32
CA GLY A 51 6.37 -16.19 23.68
C GLY A 51 5.23 -15.21 23.95
N GLY A 52 4.31 -14.99 23.00
CA GLY A 52 3.16 -14.12 23.15
C GLY A 52 3.41 -12.65 22.81
N CYS A 53 2.44 -11.79 23.13
CA CYS A 53 2.49 -10.35 22.88
C CYS A 53 2.92 -9.57 24.13
N SER A 54 3.50 -8.38 23.95
CA SER A 54 3.79 -7.48 25.07
C SER A 54 2.50 -7.08 25.80
N ALA A 55 2.37 -7.51 27.07
CA ALA A 55 1.20 -7.23 27.91
C ALA A 55 0.96 -5.72 28.11
N LEU A 56 2.04 -4.95 28.28
CA LEU A 56 1.96 -3.49 28.39
C LEU A 56 1.40 -2.86 27.11
N ALA A 57 1.93 -3.25 25.95
CA ALA A 57 1.43 -2.73 24.68
C ALA A 57 -0.03 -3.14 24.43
N SER A 58 -0.42 -4.36 24.78
CA SER A 58 -1.82 -4.80 24.69
C SER A 58 -2.74 -4.01 25.61
N ALA A 59 -2.31 -3.68 26.84
CA ALA A 59 -3.07 -2.84 27.78
C ALA A 59 -3.23 -1.41 27.26
N ILE A 60 -2.17 -0.81 26.71
CA ILE A 60 -2.22 0.53 26.10
C ILE A 60 -3.21 0.55 24.91
N VAL A 61 -3.14 -0.44 24.02
CA VAL A 61 -4.07 -0.55 22.89
C VAL A 61 -5.51 -0.69 23.37
N ALA A 62 -5.74 -1.55 24.38
CA ALA A 62 -7.07 -1.76 24.94
C ALA A 62 -7.64 -0.47 25.56
N GLU A 63 -6.84 0.29 26.30
CA GLU A 63 -7.30 1.55 26.91
C GLU A 63 -7.58 2.61 25.85
N PHE A 64 -6.68 2.77 24.89
CA PHE A 64 -6.85 3.73 23.79
C PHE A 64 -8.13 3.48 23.00
N PHE A 65 -8.48 2.21 22.78
CA PHE A 65 -9.62 1.83 21.96
C PHE A 65 -10.97 2.16 22.60
N LYS A 66 -11.03 2.34 23.93
CA LYS A 66 -12.28 2.67 24.63
C LYS A 66 -12.82 4.06 24.26
N GLU A 67 -11.94 5.04 24.13
CA GLU A 67 -12.34 6.45 24.03
C GLU A 67 -11.74 7.21 22.84
N HIS A 68 -10.65 6.71 22.24
CA HIS A 68 -9.86 7.51 21.28
C HIS A 68 -9.85 6.99 19.85
N LEU A 69 -10.33 5.76 19.61
CA LEU A 69 -10.23 5.12 18.30
C LEU A 69 -10.92 5.93 17.20
N ASP A 70 -12.17 6.32 17.39
CA ASP A 70 -12.97 6.98 16.35
C ASP A 70 -12.38 8.34 15.94
N ALA A 71 -12.01 9.16 16.92
CA ALA A 71 -11.37 10.45 16.67
C ALA A 71 -10.01 10.28 15.95
N HIS A 72 -9.23 9.28 16.36
CA HIS A 72 -7.95 8.95 15.73
C HIS A 72 -8.10 8.47 14.28
N LEU A 73 -9.09 7.62 14.02
CA LEU A 73 -9.42 7.15 12.67
C LEU A 73 -9.90 8.30 11.78
N ALA A 74 -10.77 9.17 12.28
CA ALA A 74 -11.24 10.33 11.53
C ALA A 74 -10.08 11.24 11.11
N LYS A 75 -9.19 11.56 12.05
CA LYS A 75 -7.99 12.37 11.79
C LYS A 75 -7.05 11.70 10.78
N THR A 76 -6.74 10.42 10.99
CA THR A 76 -5.77 9.69 10.15
C THR A 76 -6.31 9.46 8.74
N ASN A 77 -7.59 9.10 8.60
CA ASN A 77 -8.23 8.91 7.29
C ASN A 77 -8.33 10.23 6.51
N ALA A 78 -8.62 11.35 7.16
CA ALA A 78 -8.62 12.66 6.52
C ALA A 78 -7.23 13.02 5.97
N ALA A 79 -6.17 12.81 6.76
CA ALA A 79 -4.80 13.06 6.37
C ALA A 79 -4.35 12.17 5.20
N VAL A 80 -4.52 10.86 5.30
CA VAL A 80 -4.16 9.90 4.24
C VAL A 80 -4.98 10.14 2.98
N GLY A 81 -6.27 10.48 3.13
CA GLY A 81 -7.15 10.81 2.00
C GLY A 81 -6.71 12.07 1.25
N ALA A 82 -6.23 13.10 1.95
CA ALA A 82 -5.67 14.30 1.32
C ALA A 82 -4.42 13.97 0.50
N LYS A 83 -3.52 13.14 1.05
CA LYS A 83 -2.32 12.65 0.35
C LYS A 83 -2.67 11.86 -0.91
N CYS A 84 -3.64 10.94 -0.81
CA CYS A 84 -4.10 10.18 -1.96
C CYS A 84 -4.67 11.08 -3.07
N ARG A 85 -5.47 12.09 -2.71
CA ARG A 85 -6.00 13.05 -3.69
C ARG A 85 -4.91 13.85 -4.37
N ALA A 86 -3.86 14.25 -3.64
CA ALA A 86 -2.72 14.96 -4.21
C ALA A 86 -1.96 14.09 -5.22
N VAL A 87 -1.69 12.82 -4.88
CA VAL A 87 -1.08 11.85 -5.81
C VAL A 87 -1.93 11.70 -7.07
N VAL A 88 -3.22 11.37 -6.91
CA VAL A 88 -4.12 11.11 -8.05
C VAL A 88 -4.33 12.38 -8.89
N GLY A 89 -4.41 13.55 -8.26
CA GLY A 89 -4.51 14.84 -8.96
C GLY A 89 -3.31 15.06 -9.88
N THR A 90 -2.11 14.91 -9.33
CA THR A 90 -0.86 15.08 -10.10
C THR A 90 -0.75 14.06 -11.23
N LEU A 91 -1.01 12.77 -10.96
CA LEU A 91 -1.02 11.74 -12.02
C LEU A 91 -2.03 12.05 -13.14
N ARG A 92 -3.21 12.57 -12.77
CA ARG A 92 -4.26 12.94 -13.72
C ARG A 92 -3.84 14.10 -14.61
N GLU A 93 -3.16 15.08 -14.05
CA GLU A 93 -2.67 16.25 -14.78
C GLU A 93 -1.49 15.89 -15.69
N ASP A 94 -0.56 15.05 -15.20
CA ASP A 94 0.75 14.93 -15.83
C ASP A 94 0.94 13.69 -16.70
N VAL A 95 0.22 12.58 -16.46
CA VAL A 95 0.43 11.29 -17.17
C VAL A 95 -0.84 10.50 -17.48
N SER A 96 -2.03 11.11 -17.44
CA SER A 96 -3.30 10.42 -17.72
C SER A 96 -3.44 9.91 -19.17
N ASP A 97 -2.65 10.42 -20.09
CA ASP A 97 -2.57 10.05 -21.49
C ASP A 97 -1.75 8.78 -21.74
N ILE A 98 -0.81 8.44 -20.84
CA ILE A 98 0.11 7.31 -21.01
C ILE A 98 0.03 6.27 -19.90
N CYS A 99 -0.40 6.64 -18.70
CA CYS A 99 -0.49 5.75 -17.54
C CYS A 99 -1.94 5.53 -17.13
N THR A 100 -2.18 4.39 -16.50
CA THR A 100 -3.42 4.16 -15.74
C THR A 100 -3.07 3.84 -14.30
N TRP A 101 -4.02 3.99 -13.39
CA TRP A 101 -3.80 3.66 -11.99
C TRP A 101 -5.07 3.18 -11.31
N THR A 102 -4.88 2.48 -10.20
CA THR A 102 -5.97 2.19 -9.28
C THR A 102 -6.48 3.47 -8.64
N GLU A 103 -7.80 3.63 -8.53
CA GLU A 103 -8.43 4.70 -7.75
C GLU A 103 -8.77 4.16 -6.34
N PRO A 104 -7.86 4.25 -5.35
CA PRO A 104 -8.04 3.61 -4.07
C PRO A 104 -9.14 4.31 -3.25
N ARG A 105 -10.08 3.51 -2.75
CA ARG A 105 -11.09 3.96 -1.78
C ARG A 105 -10.57 3.95 -0.33
N GLY A 106 -9.35 3.46 -0.12
CA GLY A 106 -8.66 3.35 1.16
C GLY A 106 -7.35 2.61 1.00
N GLY A 107 -6.55 2.58 2.07
CA GLY A 107 -5.21 2.00 2.06
C GLY A 107 -4.11 3.07 2.04
N LEU A 108 -2.89 2.64 1.76
CA LEU A 108 -1.67 3.47 1.84
C LEU A 108 -0.85 3.43 0.55
N PHE A 109 -1.36 2.72 -0.45
CA PHE A 109 -0.67 2.43 -1.70
C PHE A 109 -1.59 2.73 -2.88
N LEU A 110 -0.97 3.06 -4.00
CA LEU A 110 -1.60 3.18 -5.30
C LEU A 110 -0.73 2.40 -6.30
N TRP A 111 -1.38 1.74 -7.24
CA TRP A 111 -0.73 0.99 -8.31
C TRP A 111 -0.86 1.77 -9.61
N ILE A 112 0.27 2.00 -10.28
CA ILE A 112 0.37 2.73 -11.56
C ILE A 112 0.82 1.73 -12.61
N ASP A 113 0.03 1.53 -13.65
CA ASP A 113 0.39 0.75 -14.82
C ASP A 113 0.96 1.69 -15.89
N LEU A 114 2.13 1.33 -16.39
CA LEU A 114 2.92 2.10 -17.34
C LEU A 114 2.80 1.51 -18.74
N PRO A 115 3.11 2.28 -19.79
CA PRO A 115 3.27 1.73 -21.14
C PRO A 115 4.31 0.60 -21.17
N GLU A 116 4.08 -0.40 -22.02
CA GLU A 116 5.05 -1.49 -22.26
C GLU A 116 6.41 -0.96 -22.74
N THR A 117 6.38 0.16 -23.46
CA THR A 117 7.53 0.94 -23.96
C THR A 117 8.30 1.69 -22.87
N THR A 118 7.97 1.52 -21.58
CA THR A 118 8.68 2.24 -20.51
C THR A 118 9.95 1.51 -20.12
N ASP A 119 11.11 2.15 -20.26
CA ASP A 119 12.38 1.69 -19.69
C ASP A 119 12.40 1.91 -18.18
N MET A 120 12.22 0.83 -17.41
CA MET A 120 12.12 0.89 -15.95
C MET A 120 13.43 1.29 -15.26
N ASP A 121 14.58 0.98 -15.86
CA ASP A 121 15.88 1.32 -15.28
C ASP A 121 16.12 2.83 -15.42
N LYS A 122 15.73 3.41 -16.57
CA LYS A 122 15.77 4.85 -16.79
C LYS A 122 14.79 5.61 -15.88
N VAL A 123 13.59 5.08 -15.64
CA VAL A 123 12.67 5.69 -14.65
C VAL A 123 13.33 5.69 -13.26
N ALA A 124 13.95 4.59 -12.86
CA ALA A 124 14.59 4.47 -11.55
C ALA A 124 15.77 5.44 -11.40
N GLU A 125 16.60 5.57 -12.44
CA GLU A 125 17.73 6.51 -12.47
C GLU A 125 17.24 7.96 -12.29
N ILE A 126 16.29 8.41 -13.11
CA ILE A 126 15.79 9.79 -13.08
C ILE A 126 15.08 10.07 -11.74
N ALA A 127 14.21 9.17 -11.29
CA ALA A 127 13.52 9.33 -10.01
C ALA A 127 14.50 9.43 -8.82
N ALA A 128 15.58 8.65 -8.84
CA ALA A 128 16.61 8.68 -7.79
C ALA A 128 17.35 10.03 -7.73
N GLN A 129 17.59 10.69 -8.87
CA GLN A 129 18.18 12.04 -8.90
C GLN A 129 17.35 13.07 -8.13
N HIS A 130 16.03 12.85 -8.05
CA HIS A 130 15.08 13.67 -7.31
C HIS A 130 14.69 13.09 -5.94
N ASN A 131 15.39 12.05 -5.45
CA ASN A 131 15.08 11.35 -4.20
C ASN A 131 13.66 10.76 -4.13
N VAL A 132 13.09 10.37 -5.28
CA VAL A 132 11.76 9.75 -5.35
C VAL A 132 11.89 8.24 -5.31
N GLY A 133 11.41 7.62 -4.23
CA GLY A 133 11.45 6.18 -4.04
C GLY A 133 10.09 5.50 -4.26
N TYR A 134 10.10 4.36 -4.94
CA TYR A 134 8.92 3.51 -5.15
C TYR A 134 9.32 2.02 -5.17
N SER A 135 8.32 1.13 -5.25
CA SER A 135 8.57 -0.30 -5.47
C SER A 135 8.13 -0.69 -6.89
N THR A 136 8.95 -1.47 -7.60
CA THR A 136 8.61 -1.99 -8.93
C THR A 136 7.56 -3.09 -8.85
N GLY A 137 6.77 -3.26 -9.90
CA GLY A 137 5.74 -4.29 -10.00
C GLY A 137 6.31 -5.71 -9.86
N ASN A 138 7.49 -5.97 -10.44
CA ASN A 138 8.17 -7.27 -10.40
C ASN A 138 8.37 -7.79 -8.98
N ALA A 139 8.61 -6.88 -8.01
CA ALA A 139 8.78 -7.25 -6.60
C ALA A 139 7.53 -7.89 -5.97
N PHE A 140 6.37 -7.80 -6.63
CA PHE A 140 5.10 -8.37 -6.22
C PHE A 140 4.61 -9.49 -7.14
N HIS A 141 5.34 -9.81 -8.21
CA HIS A 141 5.04 -10.96 -9.04
C HIS A 141 5.56 -12.25 -8.39
N TYR A 142 4.71 -13.26 -8.26
CA TYR A 142 5.04 -14.49 -7.52
C TYR A 142 6.25 -15.29 -8.08
N ARG A 143 6.60 -15.06 -9.35
CA ARG A 143 7.78 -15.61 -10.02
C ARG A 143 8.91 -14.60 -10.26
N GLY A 144 8.65 -13.31 -10.01
CA GLY A 144 9.58 -12.23 -10.36
C GLY A 144 9.54 -11.81 -11.84
N ASP A 145 8.63 -12.35 -12.64
CA ASP A 145 8.43 -11.93 -14.03
C ASP A 145 8.27 -10.40 -14.17
N PRO A 146 8.70 -9.81 -15.31
CA PRO A 146 8.53 -8.39 -15.57
C PRO A 146 7.06 -7.94 -15.53
N VAL A 147 6.82 -6.83 -14.83
CA VAL A 147 5.54 -6.16 -14.68
C VAL A 147 5.79 -4.65 -14.81
N LYS A 148 5.25 -4.04 -15.87
CA LYS A 148 5.38 -2.61 -16.17
C LYS A 148 4.48 -1.75 -15.29
N SER A 149 4.76 -1.80 -13.99
CA SER A 149 3.97 -1.08 -13.00
C SER A 149 4.82 -0.60 -11.83
N ILE A 150 4.30 0.39 -11.13
CA ILE A 150 4.86 0.95 -9.91
C ILE A 150 3.85 0.80 -8.78
N ARG A 151 4.30 0.29 -7.63
CA ARG A 151 3.58 0.40 -6.37
C ARG A 151 4.09 1.59 -5.59
N LEU A 152 3.26 2.63 -5.51
CA LEU A 152 3.58 3.88 -4.85
C LEU A 152 2.99 3.91 -3.44
N ALA A 153 3.84 4.16 -2.43
CA ALA A 153 3.43 4.34 -1.05
C ALA A 153 3.41 5.85 -0.70
N TYR A 154 2.24 6.40 -0.39
CA TYR A 154 2.09 7.86 -0.17
C TYR A 154 1.84 8.24 1.30
N ALA A 155 1.55 7.27 2.17
CA ALA A 155 1.09 7.58 3.52
C ALA A 155 2.15 8.23 4.43
N TYR A 156 3.44 7.95 4.20
CA TYR A 156 4.54 8.46 5.03
C TYR A 156 4.89 9.92 4.67
N THR A 157 5.08 10.22 3.38
CA THR A 157 5.53 11.52 2.86
C THR A 157 4.62 12.67 3.31
N HIS A 158 5.20 13.80 3.70
CA HIS A 158 4.42 14.99 4.05
C HIS A 158 3.64 15.50 2.84
N LEU A 159 2.43 16.03 3.05
CA LEU A 159 1.53 16.43 1.96
C LEU A 159 2.18 17.43 1.02
N ASP A 160 2.93 18.40 1.56
CA ASP A 160 3.57 19.47 0.81
C ASP A 160 4.60 18.98 -0.22
N TYR A 161 5.19 17.79 -0.02
CA TYR A 161 6.16 17.21 -0.94
C TYR A 161 5.55 16.25 -1.96
N ILE A 162 4.27 15.89 -1.80
CA ILE A 162 3.65 14.87 -2.66
C ILE A 162 3.51 15.38 -4.09
N GLY A 163 2.99 16.60 -4.29
CA GLY A 163 2.79 17.13 -5.65
C GLY A 163 4.10 17.15 -6.44
N GLU A 164 5.13 17.80 -5.90
CA GLU A 164 6.45 17.89 -6.53
C GLU A 164 7.10 16.51 -6.74
N GLY A 165 7.08 15.64 -5.73
CA GLY A 165 7.66 14.30 -5.85
C GLY A 165 6.96 13.41 -6.89
N ILE A 166 5.64 13.56 -7.07
CA ILE A 166 4.91 12.85 -8.12
C ILE A 166 5.15 13.48 -9.49
N GLY A 167 5.28 14.80 -9.58
CA GLY A 167 5.69 15.48 -10.82
C GLY A 167 7.03 14.94 -11.35
N TYR A 168 8.05 14.83 -10.50
CA TYR A 168 9.33 14.23 -10.89
C TYR A 168 9.20 12.78 -11.36
N LEU A 169 8.31 11.99 -10.74
CA LEU A 169 8.05 10.63 -11.19
C LEU A 169 7.38 10.61 -12.57
N CYS A 170 6.44 11.52 -12.82
CA CYS A 170 5.75 11.68 -14.09
C CYS A 170 6.73 12.05 -15.21
N ASP A 171 7.61 13.01 -14.95
CA ASP A 171 8.68 13.41 -15.88
C ASP A 171 9.62 12.23 -16.19
N ALA A 172 10.01 11.47 -15.17
CA ALA A 172 10.82 10.27 -15.34
C ALA A 172 10.13 9.23 -16.24
N ILE A 173 8.84 8.97 -16.04
CA ILE A 173 8.06 8.03 -16.86
C ILE A 173 8.02 8.50 -18.32
N ARG A 174 7.77 9.79 -18.57
CA ARG A 174 7.73 10.34 -19.94
C ARG A 174 9.09 10.27 -20.62
N ALA A 175 10.15 10.65 -19.92
CA ALA A 175 11.52 10.63 -20.46
C ALA A 175 12.02 9.20 -20.73
N ALA A 176 11.43 8.19 -20.10
CA ALA A 176 11.80 6.79 -20.23
C ALA A 176 11.00 6.01 -21.28
N GLN A 177 10.21 6.67 -22.12
CA GLN A 177 9.57 6.00 -23.24
C GLN A 177 10.61 5.70 -24.34
N VAL A 178 10.69 4.43 -24.76
CA VAL A 178 11.44 4.02 -25.95
C VAL A 178 10.54 4.04 -27.19
N GLU A 179 11.13 4.32 -28.35
CA GLU A 179 10.42 4.26 -29.63
C GLU A 179 9.99 2.82 -29.92
N SER A 180 8.80 2.65 -30.50
CA SER A 180 8.21 1.34 -30.77
C SER A 180 9.05 0.45 -31.70
N ASP A 181 9.93 1.05 -32.49
CA ASP A 181 10.77 0.34 -33.46
C ASP A 181 11.94 -0.41 -32.79
N ASP A 182 12.35 -0.02 -31.58
CA ASP A 182 13.45 -0.65 -30.84
C ASP A 182 13.02 -1.94 -30.10
N ILE A 183 11.71 -2.15 -29.88
CA ILE A 183 11.19 -3.32 -29.14
C ILE A 183 11.14 -4.59 -30.03
N ALA A 184 11.14 -4.42 -31.35
CA ALA A 184 11.10 -5.53 -32.30
C ALA A 184 12.50 -6.06 -32.68
N ALA A 185 13.58 -5.48 -32.12
CA ALA A 185 14.95 -5.79 -32.49
C ALA A 185 15.69 -6.76 -31.54
N ASP A 186 15.05 -7.19 -30.45
CA ASP A 186 15.54 -8.21 -29.49
C ASP A 186 14.60 -9.42 -29.41
#